data_AF-A0A2S6HCS5-F1
#
_entry.id   AF-A0A2S6HCS5-F1
#
_cell.length_a   1.000
_cell.length_b   1.000
_cell.length_c   1.000
_cell.angle_alpha   90.00
_cell.angle_beta   90.00
_cell.angle_gamma   90.00
#
_symmetry.space_group_name_H-M   'P 1'
#
loop_
_entity.id
_entity.type
_entity.pdbx_description
1 polymer ?
#
loop_
_entity_poly.entity_id
_entity_poly.type
_entity_poly.pdbx_seq_one_letter_code
_entity_poly.pdbx_strand_id
1 'polypeptide(L)' 'MTNPAFALPDSILTPEAYLLMENDNNTGTRHEFVNGLVYAMTGSSRDHNRISGRLYVRLSQHLQGTRCEPFQSD' A
#
# COMPACT_ATOMS: atom_id res chain seq x y z
N MET A 1 15.83 12.11 -4.22
CA MET A 1 14.42 12.54 -4.37
C MET A 1 13.75 12.30 -3.03
N THR A 2 13.78 13.28 -2.15
CA THR A 2 13.09 13.22 -0.86
C THR A 2 11.60 13.39 -1.13
N ASN A 3 10.82 12.31 -0.95
CA ASN A 3 9.38 12.43 -0.78
C ASN A 3 9.19 13.26 0.49
N PRO A 4 8.70 14.51 0.44
CA PRO A 4 8.48 15.26 1.66
C PRO A 4 7.38 14.51 2.40
N ALA A 5 7.74 13.89 3.51
CA ALA A 5 6.74 13.38 4.44
C ALA A 5 5.76 14.54 4.68
N PHE A 6 4.52 14.38 4.27
CA PHE A 6 3.45 15.19 4.83
C PHE A 6 3.24 14.66 6.24
N ALA A 7 4.17 14.99 7.13
CA ALA A 7 4.06 14.72 8.54
C ALA A 7 2.89 15.57 9.03
N LEU A 8 1.74 14.94 9.28
CA LEU A 8 0.71 15.58 10.09
C LEU A 8 1.40 15.94 11.42
N PRO A 9 1.48 17.23 11.77
CA PRO A 9 2.26 17.64 12.92
C PRO A 9 1.62 17.05 14.20
N ASP A 10 2.45 16.34 14.96
CA ASP A 10 2.26 15.96 16.38
C ASP A 10 1.32 14.81 16.77
N SER A 11 0.81 13.99 15.85
CA SER A 11 0.04 12.79 16.22
C SER A 11 0.67 11.50 15.71
N ILE A 12 1.42 10.83 16.58
CA ILE A 12 1.67 9.38 16.43
C ILE A 12 0.28 8.72 16.40
N LEU A 13 -0.10 8.15 15.27
CA LEU A 13 -1.37 7.43 15.14
C LEU A 13 -1.24 6.02 15.69
N THR A 14 -2.31 5.49 16.26
CA THR A 14 -2.43 4.05 16.46
C THR A 14 -2.81 3.38 15.14
N PRO A 15 -2.52 2.08 14.95
CA PRO A 15 -2.97 1.35 13.77
C PRO A 15 -4.49 1.46 13.54
N GLU A 16 -5.30 1.43 14.60
CA GLU A 16 -6.77 1.52 14.51
C GLU A 16 -7.21 2.90 14.02
N ALA A 17 -6.60 3.97 14.54
CA ALA A 17 -6.88 5.32 14.09
C ALA A 17 -6.48 5.53 12.62
N TYR A 18 -5.35 4.96 12.20
CA TYR A 18 -4.93 4.95 10.80
C TYR A 18 -5.94 4.21 9.90
N LEU A 19 -6.42 3.04 10.30
CA LEU A 19 -7.38 2.27 9.51
C LEU A 19 -8.73 3.01 9.36
N LEU A 20 -9.20 3.68 10.41
CA LEU A 20 -10.40 4.53 10.32
C LEU A 20 -10.17 5.70 9.36
N MET A 21 -9.04 6.39 9.49
CA MET A 21 -8.66 7.49 8.59
C MET A 21 -8.60 7.03 7.13
N GLU A 22 -7.99 5.88 6.84
CA GLU A 22 -7.89 5.37 5.47
C GLU A 22 -9.23 4.85 4.93
N ASN A 23 -10.10 4.29 5.77
CA ASN A 23 -11.46 3.91 5.36
C ASN A 23 -12.32 5.13 4.97
N ASP A 24 -12.16 6.26 5.67
CA ASP A 24 -12.87 7.50 5.41
C ASP A 24 -12.20 8.37 4.32
N ASN A 25 -11.06 7.93 3.78
CA ASN A 25 -10.27 8.68 2.81
C ASN A 25 -10.95 8.73 1.43
N ASN A 26 -11.40 9.92 1.04
CA ASN A 26 -12.07 10.19 -0.23
C ASN A 26 -11.18 10.84 -1.30
N THR A 27 -9.89 11.03 -1.02
CA THR A 27 -8.96 11.73 -1.92
C THR A 27 -8.38 10.83 -3.01
N GLY A 28 -8.55 9.51 -2.88
CA GLY A 28 -7.95 8.50 -3.75
C GLY A 28 -6.43 8.34 -3.58
N THR A 29 -5.79 9.15 -2.73
CA THR A 29 -4.38 9.00 -2.38
C THR A 29 -4.27 7.93 -1.31
N ARG A 30 -3.62 6.81 -1.61
CA ARG A 30 -3.36 5.76 -0.61
C ARG A 30 -2.23 6.18 0.33
N HIS A 31 -2.31 5.74 1.57
CA HIS A 31 -1.27 5.98 2.55
C HIS A 31 -0.61 4.69 3.03
N GLU A 32 0.58 4.81 3.62
CA GLU A 32 1.29 3.77 4.34
C GLU A 32 1.53 4.21 5.79
N PHE A 33 1.24 3.31 6.72
CA PHE A 33 1.51 3.48 8.14
C PHE A 33 2.83 2.80 8.54
N VAL A 34 3.77 3.57 9.09
CA VAL A 34 5.06 3.05 9.58
C VAL A 34 5.36 3.66 10.94
N ASN A 35 5.34 2.83 11.98
CA ASN A 35 5.69 3.21 13.37
C ASN A 35 4.97 4.47 13.88
N GLY A 36 3.68 4.59 13.60
CA GLY A 36 2.88 5.75 14.04
C GLY A 36 2.85 6.91 13.06
N LEU A 37 3.64 6.85 11.98
CA LEU A 37 3.71 7.88 10.96
C LEU A 37 2.95 7.44 9.71
N VAL A 38 2.34 8.40 9.02
CA VAL A 38 1.56 8.17 7.80
C VAL A 38 2.25 8.84 6.62
N TYR A 39 2.42 8.09 5.53
CA TYR A 39 3.10 8.54 4.31
C TYR A 39 2.16 8.38 3.13
N ALA A 40 2.04 9.41 2.28
CA ALA A 40 1.35 9.26 1.01
C ALA A 40 2.15 8.34 0.08
N MET A 41 1.49 7.30 -0.45
CA MET A 41 2.09 6.43 -1.46
C MET A 41 2.29 7.21 -2.75
N THR A 42 3.48 7.13 -3.33
CA THR A 42 3.68 7.54 -4.72
C THR A 42 3.09 6.46 -5.60
N GLY A 43 2.03 6.77 -6.34
CA GLY A 43 1.38 5.79 -7.22
C GLY A 43 2.36 5.06 -8.15
N SER A 44 1.97 3.87 -8.61
CA SER A 44 2.86 2.99 -9.37
C SER A 44 3.06 3.44 -10.81
N SER A 45 4.31 3.33 -11.32
CA SER A 45 4.58 3.55 -12.74
C SER A 45 4.03 2.41 -13.60
N ARG A 46 3.88 2.64 -14.91
CA ARG A 46 3.45 1.58 -15.84
C ARG A 46 4.41 0.39 -15.85
N ASP A 47 5.71 0.64 -15.71
CA ASP A 47 6.71 -0.44 -15.69
C ASP A 47 6.70 -1.20 -14.38
N HIS A 48 6.45 -0.51 -13.26
CA HIS A 48 6.20 -1.14 -11.97
C HIS A 48 5.03 -2.13 -12.08
N ASN A 49 3.88 -1.68 -12.58
CA ASN A 49 2.68 -2.50 -12.75
C ASN A 49 2.89 -3.70 -13.67
N ARG A 50 3.74 -3.57 -14.70
CA ARG A 50 4.08 -4.70 -15.59
C ARG A 50 4.92 -5.75 -14.88
N ILE A 51 5.87 -5.34 -14.06
CA ILE A 51 6.76 -6.24 -13.34
C ILE A 51 5.98 -6.96 -12.23
N SER A 52 5.27 -6.21 -11.39
CA SER A 52 4.47 -6.76 -10.29
C SER A 52 3.35 -7.67 -10.81
N GLY A 53 2.61 -7.24 -11.85
CA GLY A 53 1.54 -8.05 -12.44
C GLY A 53 2.04 -9.38 -13.02
N ARG A 54 3.23 -9.39 -13.67
CA ARG A 54 3.85 -10.64 -14.15
C ARG A 54 4.25 -11.56 -13.01
N LEU A 55 4.75 -11.00 -11.90
CA LEU A 55 5.08 -11.78 -10.71
C LEU A 55 3.81 -12.37 -10.08
N TYR A 56 2.77 -11.55 -9.90
CA TYR A 56 1.48 -11.98 -9.38
C TYR A 56 0.89 -13.15 -10.17
N VAL A 57 0.85 -13.05 -11.51
CA VAL A 57 0.31 -14.13 -12.35
C VAL A 57 1.09 -15.43 -12.18
N ARG A 58 2.43 -15.37 -12.18
CA ARG A 58 3.27 -16.56 -12.01
C ARG A 58 3.10 -17.18 -10.61
N LEU A 59 3.03 -16.35 -9.58
CA LEU A 59 2.81 -16.81 -8.21
C LEU A 59 1.42 -17.43 -8.05
N SER A 60 0.39 -16.78 -8.59
CA SER A 60 -0.99 -17.29 -8.58
C SER A 60 -1.08 -18.65 -9.28
N GLN A 61 -0.47 -18.79 -10.46
CA GLN A 61 -0.39 -20.07 -11.18
C GLN A 61 0.33 -21.16 -10.36
N HIS A 62 1.45 -20.82 -9.72
CA HIS A 62 2.19 -21.77 -8.88
C HIS A 62 1.38 -22.25 -7.67
N LEU A 63 0.53 -21.39 -7.10
CA LEU A 63 -0.28 -21.69 -5.91
C LEU A 63 -1.64 -22.34 -6.22
N GLN A 64 -1.97 -22.58 -7.49
CA GLN A 64 -3.24 -23.22 -7.87
C GLN A 64 -3.40 -24.60 -7.22
N GLY A 65 -4.58 -24.84 -6.63
CA GLY A 65 -4.89 -26.08 -5.92
C GLY A 65 -4.32 -26.16 -4.49
N THR A 66 -3.61 -25.13 -4.03
CA THR A 66 -3.15 -25.01 -2.65
C THR A 66 -4.16 -24.23 -1.79
N ARG A 67 -3.87 -24.13 -0.49
CA ARG A 67 -4.61 -23.30 0.48
C ARG A 67 -4.16 -21.83 0.51
N CYS A 68 -3.25 -21.43 -0.39
CA CYS A 68 -2.63 -20.11 -0.37
C CYS A 68 -3.17 -19.23 -1.51
N GLU A 69 -3.38 -17.95 -1.22
CA GLU A 69 -3.85 -16.94 -2.18
C GLU A 69 -2.91 -15.72 -2.15
N PRO A 70 -2.34 -15.32 -3.30
CA PRO A 70 -1.53 -14.11 -3.38
C PRO A 70 -2.41 -12.87 -3.54
N PHE A 71 -1.93 -11.73 -3.03
CA PHE A 71 -2.52 -10.40 -3.23
C PHE A 71 -1.43 -9.42 -3.70
N GLN A 72 -1.82 -8.38 -4.44
CA GLN A 72 -0.93 -7.32 -4.93
C GLN A 72 -1.41 -5.97 -4.39
N SER A 73 -0.47 -5.11 -4.00
CA SER A 73 -0.73 -3.77 -3.44
C SER A 73 -0.74 -2.63 -4.46
N ASP A 74 -0.32 -2.87 -5.70
CA ASP A 74 -0.15 -1.82 -6.74
C ASP A 74 -1.45 -1.30 -7.32
#